data_AF-A0A3L8RX62-F1
#
_entry.id   AF-A0A3L8RX62-F1
#
_cell.length_a   1.000
_cell.length_b   1.000
_cell.length_c   1.000
_cell.angle_alpha   90.00
_cell.angle_beta   90.00
_cell.angle_gamma   90.00
#
_symmetry.space_group_name_H-M   'P 1'
#
loop_
_entity.id
_entity.type
_entity.pdbx_description
1 polymer ?
#
loop_
_entity_poly.entity_id
_entity_poly.type
_entity_poly.pdbx_seq_one_letter_code
_entity_poly.pdbx_strand_id
1 'polypeptide(L)'
;MLRGGWRGLGTALAAGAVLAAVLRAGPAQLRAKFLHTEHELREPRTVSQADMKVEILPALTDNYMYLLIDQDTREAAIVDPVQPQKVLDAVKKHGVKLTTVLTTHHHWDHAGGNEKLVKMEPGLHVYGGDSRVGALTQRVSHLTALKVGSLSVKCLSTPCHTSGHICYYVTKPNSSEPPAVFTGDTLFVAGCGKFFEGTPEEMYKALIEILGSLDPKTRVYCGHEYTINNLKFARHVEPGNPSIQEKLAWAKVKVISVLEDNYMYLVIEESSRQALAVDAAVPKRLLEIVRKEDVVLKAILTTHHHWDHARGNEELAQLLPGLQVFGADERIGALTHRVSHGQELAKVFCGHECTVRNLKFALKVEPENEKVKEKLAEEAVQSFTGRTEPVEVLRALRSQRDNFKKPKERPNPQAMLAFDWGLFEPFLEKK
;
A
#
# COMPACT_ATOMS: atom_id res chain seq x y z
N MET A 1 50.77 57.99 -26.10
CA MET A 1 50.75 58.45 -24.70
C MET A 1 50.25 57.30 -23.83
N LEU A 2 50.86 57.17 -22.67
CA LEU A 2 50.92 56.01 -21.77
C LEU A 2 49.64 55.74 -20.94
N ARG A 3 49.65 54.53 -20.35
CA ARG A 3 48.93 54.01 -19.17
C ARG A 3 47.58 53.38 -19.50
N GLY A 4 47.24 52.14 -19.16
CA GLY A 4 47.66 51.15 -18.13
C GLY A 4 46.35 50.40 -17.79
N GLY A 5 46.22 49.12 -17.46
CA GLY A 5 47.08 48.11 -16.88
C GLY A 5 46.24 47.35 -15.84
N TRP A 6 45.81 46.13 -16.19
CA TRP A 6 45.66 44.93 -15.33
C TRP A 6 44.52 44.77 -14.30
N ARG A 7 43.71 43.72 -14.52
CA ARG A 7 43.52 42.46 -13.73
C ARG A 7 42.12 41.91 -14.09
N GLY A 8 41.86 40.64 -14.41
CA GLY A 8 42.64 39.41 -14.45
C GLY A 8 41.67 38.21 -14.29
N LEU A 9 41.90 37.15 -15.09
CA LEU A 9 41.39 35.75 -15.01
C LEU A 9 39.87 35.50 -15.21
N GLY A 10 39.41 34.48 -15.95
CA GLY A 10 40.08 33.38 -16.65
C GLY A 10 39.07 32.35 -17.19
N THR A 11 39.22 32.02 -18.48
CA THR A 11 39.20 30.68 -19.14
C THR A 11 38.01 29.71 -19.00
N ALA A 12 37.43 29.34 -20.16
CA ALA A 12 37.37 27.97 -20.72
C ALA A 12 36.57 28.02 -22.06
N LEU A 13 37.17 28.22 -23.24
CA LEU A 13 37.82 27.24 -24.14
C LEU A 13 37.02 25.95 -24.42
N ALA A 14 36.34 25.98 -25.57
CA ALA A 14 36.30 24.99 -26.65
C ALA A 14 36.04 23.51 -26.35
N ALA A 15 34.96 22.97 -26.94
CA ALA A 15 35.02 21.74 -27.76
C ALA A 15 33.67 21.48 -28.45
N GLY A 16 33.49 22.04 -29.65
CA GLY A 16 32.72 21.36 -30.68
C GLY A 16 33.64 20.33 -31.33
N ALA A 17 33.31 19.05 -31.19
CA ALA A 17 33.66 17.94 -32.11
C ALA A 17 33.51 16.57 -31.41
N VAL A 18 32.28 16.10 -31.17
CA VAL A 18 31.91 14.66 -31.27
C VAL A 18 30.40 14.57 -31.54
N LEU A 19 29.95 15.08 -32.69
CA LEU A 19 28.57 14.89 -33.20
C LEU A 19 28.52 13.75 -34.25
N ALA A 20 29.49 12.83 -34.24
CA ALA A 20 29.60 11.80 -35.28
C ALA A 20 30.21 10.49 -34.76
N ALA A 21 29.60 9.88 -33.74
CA ALA A 21 29.69 8.44 -33.48
C ALA A 21 28.64 8.08 -32.42
N VAL A 22 27.60 7.34 -32.84
CA VAL A 22 26.62 6.53 -32.08
C VAL A 22 25.22 6.57 -32.72
N LEU A 23 25.05 7.21 -33.89
CA LEU A 23 23.96 6.95 -34.85
C LEU A 23 24.03 5.55 -35.52
N ARG A 24 24.55 4.53 -34.83
CA ARG A 24 24.51 3.12 -35.26
C ARG A 24 24.30 2.18 -34.07
N ALA A 25 23.10 2.21 -33.51
CA ALA A 25 22.46 1.05 -32.88
C ALA A 25 20.93 1.26 -32.98
N GLY A 26 20.24 0.35 -33.68
CA GLY A 26 18.82 0.48 -34.02
C GLY A 26 17.86 0.35 -32.82
N PRO A 27 16.53 0.49 -33.04
CA PRO A 27 15.51 0.67 -31.99
C PRO A 27 15.24 -0.54 -31.07
N ALA A 28 16.03 -1.60 -31.14
CA ALA A 28 15.70 -2.88 -30.52
C ALA A 28 16.20 -3.06 -29.07
N GLN A 29 16.92 -2.10 -28.48
CA GLN A 29 17.60 -2.28 -27.18
C GLN A 29 17.18 -1.35 -26.04
N LEU A 30 16.13 -0.54 -26.21
CA LEU A 30 15.59 0.33 -25.14
C LEU A 30 14.12 0.07 -24.84
N ARG A 31 13.66 -1.17 -25.05
CA ARG A 31 12.26 -1.58 -24.86
C ARG A 31 11.93 -2.18 -23.49
N ALA A 32 12.80 -2.00 -22.50
CA ALA A 32 12.58 -2.57 -21.17
C ALA A 32 12.95 -1.57 -20.08
N LYS A 33 12.02 -0.67 -19.75
CA LYS A 33 11.95 0.05 -18.46
C LYS A 33 10.67 0.89 -18.49
N PHE A 34 9.93 0.85 -17.39
CA PHE A 34 8.65 1.55 -17.15
C PHE A 34 7.38 0.82 -17.60
N LEU A 35 7.23 -0.41 -17.11
CA LEU A 35 5.94 -1.03 -16.81
C LEU A 35 5.97 -1.42 -15.33
N HIS A 36 5.87 -0.47 -14.41
CA HIS A 36 5.55 -0.77 -13.01
C HIS A 36 4.80 0.41 -12.40
N THR A 37 3.82 0.05 -11.56
CA THR A 37 3.11 0.82 -10.53
C THR A 37 1.86 1.63 -10.91
N GLU A 38 0.75 0.91 -11.12
CA GLU A 38 -0.64 1.38 -10.83
C GLU A 38 -1.30 0.58 -9.66
N HIS A 39 -0.54 -0.24 -8.92
CA HIS A 39 -1.11 -1.22 -7.97
C HIS A 39 -0.82 -0.95 -6.47
N GLU A 40 -0.12 0.14 -6.11
CA GLU A 40 0.50 0.26 -4.78
C GLU A 40 -0.26 1.18 -3.81
N LEU A 41 -1.46 0.75 -3.38
CA LEU A 41 -2.30 1.49 -2.41
C LEU A 41 -2.29 0.91 -0.99
N ARG A 42 -1.36 -0.01 -0.69
CA ARG A 42 -1.23 -0.64 0.64
C ARG A 42 0.08 -0.19 1.27
N GLU A 43 -0.02 0.44 2.45
CA GLU A 43 1.13 0.92 3.21
C GLU A 43 1.85 -0.22 3.94
N PRO A 44 3.20 -0.16 4.04
CA PRO A 44 3.96 -1.07 4.88
C PRO A 44 3.52 -1.03 6.35
N ARG A 45 3.47 -2.21 7.00
CA ARG A 45 3.13 -2.32 8.42
C ARG A 45 4.21 -3.06 9.19
N THR A 46 4.62 -2.47 10.30
CA THR A 46 5.56 -3.10 11.22
C THR A 46 4.83 -3.93 12.29
N VAL A 47 5.29 -5.16 12.51
CA VAL A 47 5.03 -5.93 13.72
C VAL A 47 6.35 -6.02 14.51
N SER A 48 6.40 -5.43 15.70
CA SER A 48 7.60 -5.42 16.55
C SER A 48 7.44 -6.35 17.75
N GLN A 49 8.47 -7.13 18.02
CA GLN A 49 8.72 -7.90 19.25
C GLN A 49 10.04 -7.42 19.84
N ALA A 50 10.34 -7.78 21.09
CA ALA A 50 11.58 -7.35 21.75
C ALA A 50 12.85 -7.80 20.99
N ASP A 51 12.82 -9.00 20.42
CA ASP A 51 13.94 -9.71 19.81
C ASP A 51 13.90 -9.77 18.27
N MET A 52 12.70 -9.70 17.69
CA MET A 52 12.45 -9.82 16.25
C MET A 52 11.48 -8.74 15.78
N LYS A 53 11.64 -8.27 14.55
CA LYS A 53 10.71 -7.34 13.92
C LYS A 53 10.38 -7.82 12.51
N VAL A 54 9.12 -7.73 12.11
CA VAL A 54 8.65 -8.09 10.77
C VAL A 54 7.99 -6.88 10.14
N GLU A 55 8.59 -6.32 9.09
CA GLU A 55 7.95 -5.32 8.23
C GLU A 55 7.21 -6.05 7.11
N ILE A 56 5.89 -5.90 7.10
CA ILE A 56 5.01 -6.36 6.03
C ILE A 56 5.10 -5.34 4.90
N LEU A 57 5.53 -5.78 3.73
CA LEU A 57 5.73 -4.97 2.53
C LEU A 57 4.73 -5.40 1.44
N PRO A 58 3.66 -4.63 1.21
CA PRO A 58 2.73 -4.93 0.13
C PRO A 58 3.41 -4.85 -1.23
N ALA A 59 3.16 -5.86 -2.06
CA ALA A 59 3.68 -5.95 -3.42
C ALA A 59 2.58 -6.33 -4.41
N LEU A 60 2.80 -5.96 -5.68
CA LEU A 60 1.87 -6.24 -6.78
C LEU A 60 0.43 -5.83 -6.38
N THR A 61 -0.57 -6.65 -6.71
CA THR A 61 -1.98 -6.40 -6.37
C THR A 61 -2.28 -6.79 -4.92
N ASP A 62 -1.96 -8.02 -4.52
CA ASP A 62 -2.36 -8.61 -3.24
C ASP A 62 -1.24 -9.37 -2.51
N ASN A 63 -0.04 -9.50 -3.09
CA ASN A 63 1.11 -10.15 -2.45
C ASN A 63 1.63 -9.38 -1.23
N TYR A 64 2.27 -10.12 -0.32
CA TYR A 64 3.09 -9.60 0.77
C TYR A 64 4.52 -10.14 0.67
N MET A 65 5.50 -9.23 0.78
CA MET A 65 6.89 -9.56 1.09
C MET A 65 7.14 -9.24 2.56
N TYR A 66 8.10 -9.90 3.19
CA TYR A 66 8.35 -9.70 4.63
C TYR A 66 9.82 -9.46 4.93
N LEU A 67 10.15 -8.26 5.41
CA LEU A 67 11.48 -7.97 5.92
C LEU A 67 11.54 -8.38 7.39
N LEU A 68 12.17 -9.53 7.62
CA LEU A 68 12.47 -10.10 8.93
C LEU A 68 13.77 -9.49 9.46
N ILE A 69 13.72 -8.89 10.64
CA ILE A 69 14.83 -8.18 11.26
C ILE A 69 15.15 -8.83 12.61
N ASP A 70 16.41 -9.22 12.79
CA ASP A 70 16.96 -9.53 14.11
C ASP A 70 17.30 -8.23 14.84
N GLN A 71 16.67 -7.99 15.99
CA GLN A 71 16.90 -6.75 16.74
C GLN A 71 18.33 -6.69 17.32
N ASP A 72 18.93 -7.84 17.65
CA ASP A 72 20.23 -7.89 18.33
C ASP A 72 21.39 -7.58 17.38
N THR A 73 21.41 -8.23 16.22
CA THR A 73 22.53 -8.13 15.26
C THR A 73 22.29 -7.11 14.17
N ARG A 74 21.02 -6.68 13.99
CA ARG A 74 20.59 -5.81 12.89
C ARG A 74 20.76 -6.45 11.50
N GLU A 75 20.99 -7.76 11.45
CA GLU A 75 20.85 -8.54 10.23
C GLU A 75 19.38 -8.75 9.88
N ALA A 76 19.10 -8.84 8.59
CA ALA A 76 17.77 -9.02 8.08
C ALA A 76 17.70 -10.06 6.94
N ALA A 77 16.55 -10.70 6.86
CA ALA A 77 16.16 -11.52 5.73
C ALA A 77 14.91 -10.92 5.06
N ILE A 78 14.81 -11.09 3.74
CA ILE A 78 13.59 -10.76 3.00
C ILE A 78 12.93 -12.04 2.51
N VAL A 79 11.63 -12.16 2.75
CA VAL A 79 10.81 -13.26 2.24
C VAL A 79 10.12 -12.82 0.95
N ASP A 80 10.23 -13.64 -0.10
CA ASP A 80 9.56 -13.50 -1.40
C ASP A 80 9.68 -12.10 -2.06
N PRO A 81 10.91 -11.63 -2.39
CA PRO A 81 11.21 -10.23 -2.73
C PRO A 81 10.85 -9.83 -4.17
N VAL A 82 9.61 -10.01 -4.63
CA VAL A 82 9.21 -9.75 -6.03
C VAL A 82 9.43 -8.31 -6.51
N GLN A 83 9.44 -7.32 -5.61
CA GLN A 83 9.75 -5.91 -5.92
C GLN A 83 11.01 -5.42 -5.18
N PRO A 84 12.23 -5.68 -5.70
CA PRO A 84 13.50 -5.44 -5.00
C PRO A 84 13.72 -4.00 -4.52
N GLN A 85 13.28 -2.99 -5.27
CA GLN A 85 13.50 -1.60 -4.88
C GLN A 85 12.81 -1.27 -3.55
N LYS A 86 11.56 -1.71 -3.36
CA LYS A 86 10.83 -1.56 -2.09
C LYS A 86 11.53 -2.24 -0.93
N VAL A 87 12.15 -3.39 -1.19
CA VAL A 87 12.94 -4.11 -0.18
C VAL A 87 14.12 -3.24 0.26
N LEU A 88 14.89 -2.69 -0.69
CA LEU A 88 16.04 -1.85 -0.36
C LEU A 88 15.64 -0.54 0.34
N ASP A 89 14.52 0.04 -0.05
CA ASP A 89 13.97 1.23 0.60
C ASP A 89 13.59 0.91 2.06
N ALA A 90 12.99 -0.24 2.31
CA ALA A 90 12.67 -0.72 3.67
C ALA A 90 13.94 -1.05 4.48
N VAL A 91 14.94 -1.70 3.87
CA VAL A 91 16.24 -1.99 4.49
C VAL A 91 16.93 -0.69 4.92
N LYS A 92 16.94 0.33 4.05
CA LYS A 92 17.46 1.66 4.34
C LYS A 92 16.66 2.37 5.42
N LYS A 93 15.33 2.37 5.34
CA LYS A 93 14.41 2.96 6.33
C LYS A 93 14.67 2.40 7.73
N HIS A 94 14.84 1.08 7.83
CA HIS A 94 15.07 0.45 9.12
C HIS A 94 16.54 0.50 9.54
N GLY A 95 17.49 0.76 8.65
CA GLY A 95 18.93 0.77 8.98
C GLY A 95 19.43 -0.60 9.39
N VAL A 96 19.17 -1.62 8.54
CA VAL A 96 19.52 -3.03 8.77
C VAL A 96 20.42 -3.54 7.66
N LYS A 97 21.14 -4.65 7.91
CA LYS A 97 21.98 -5.32 6.90
C LYS A 97 21.21 -6.50 6.31
N LEU A 98 20.82 -6.39 5.05
CA LEU A 98 20.20 -7.52 4.34
C LEU A 98 21.26 -8.57 4.02
N THR A 99 21.09 -9.80 4.50
CA THR A 99 22.03 -10.92 4.28
C THR A 99 21.40 -12.09 3.55
N THR A 100 20.08 -12.24 3.66
CA THR A 100 19.37 -13.47 3.32
C THR A 100 18.10 -13.20 2.53
N VAL A 101 17.85 -14.01 1.50
CA VAL A 101 16.56 -14.11 0.81
C VAL A 101 15.96 -15.48 1.11
N LEU A 102 14.72 -15.51 1.60
CA LEU A 102 13.96 -16.73 1.86
C LEU A 102 12.83 -16.82 0.82
N THR A 103 12.97 -17.70 -0.16
CA THR A 103 11.96 -17.87 -1.21
C THR A 103 11.08 -19.07 -0.87
N THR A 104 9.78 -18.87 -0.71
CA THR A 104 8.84 -19.93 -0.33
C THR A 104 8.64 -20.93 -1.47
N HIS A 105 8.47 -20.44 -2.70
CA HIS A 105 8.31 -21.27 -3.88
C HIS A 105 8.65 -20.53 -5.18
N HIS A 106 8.63 -21.24 -6.31
CA HIS A 106 9.18 -20.77 -7.58
C HIS A 106 8.24 -19.87 -8.40
N HIS A 107 6.97 -19.66 -8.00
CA HIS A 107 6.08 -18.79 -8.76
C HIS A 107 6.64 -17.37 -8.82
N TRP A 108 6.41 -16.73 -9.97
CA TRP A 108 7.06 -15.47 -10.33
C TRP A 108 6.74 -14.33 -9.37
N ASP A 109 5.52 -14.29 -8.84
CA ASP A 109 5.06 -13.28 -7.90
C ASP A 109 5.71 -13.39 -6.51
N HIS A 110 6.49 -14.45 -6.27
CA HIS A 110 7.33 -14.65 -5.08
C HIS A 110 8.83 -14.58 -5.41
N ALA A 111 9.29 -15.34 -6.42
CA ALA A 111 10.70 -15.50 -6.75
C ALA A 111 11.21 -14.51 -7.82
N GLY A 112 10.31 -13.81 -8.53
CA GLY A 112 10.61 -13.04 -9.74
C GLY A 112 11.55 -11.85 -9.51
N GLY A 113 11.70 -11.40 -8.27
CA GLY A 113 12.63 -10.33 -7.91
C GLY A 113 14.03 -10.80 -7.49
N ASN A 114 14.25 -12.09 -7.26
CA ASN A 114 15.50 -12.62 -6.69
C ASN A 114 16.74 -12.21 -7.49
N GLU A 115 16.74 -12.45 -8.80
CA GLU A 115 17.91 -12.15 -9.65
C GLU A 115 18.25 -10.65 -9.66
N LYS A 116 17.22 -9.80 -9.68
CA LYS A 116 17.41 -8.36 -9.67
C LYS A 116 17.92 -7.90 -8.31
N LEU A 117 17.39 -8.45 -7.22
CA LEU A 117 17.85 -8.12 -5.87
C LEU A 117 19.32 -8.49 -5.66
N VAL A 118 19.75 -9.69 -6.05
CA VAL A 118 21.16 -10.14 -5.93
C VAL A 118 22.12 -9.28 -6.76
N LYS A 119 21.67 -8.76 -7.91
CA LYS A 119 22.46 -7.81 -8.72
C LYS A 119 22.61 -6.45 -8.02
N MET A 120 21.59 -6.01 -7.29
CA MET A 120 21.60 -4.74 -6.57
C MET A 120 22.35 -4.82 -5.23
N GLU A 121 22.25 -5.95 -4.55
CA GLU A 121 22.94 -6.26 -3.29
C GLU A 121 23.75 -7.56 -3.44
N PRO A 122 25.00 -7.48 -3.92
CA PRO A 122 25.86 -8.65 -4.08
C PRO A 122 26.19 -9.30 -2.74
N GLY A 123 26.27 -10.64 -2.73
CA GLY A 123 26.65 -11.42 -1.54
C GLY A 123 25.47 -11.96 -0.72
N LEU A 124 24.23 -11.72 -1.14
CA LEU A 124 23.05 -12.32 -0.50
C LEU A 124 23.02 -13.85 -0.65
N HIS A 125 22.61 -14.53 0.42
CA HIS A 125 22.26 -15.95 0.37
C HIS A 125 20.79 -16.11 0.01
N VAL A 126 20.53 -16.66 -1.19
CA VAL A 126 19.17 -16.99 -1.65
C VAL A 126 18.86 -18.45 -1.34
N TYR A 127 17.89 -18.66 -0.45
CA TYR A 127 17.37 -19.95 -0.03
C TYR A 127 16.04 -20.28 -0.70
N GLY A 128 15.82 -21.57 -0.98
CA GLY A 128 14.59 -22.12 -1.57
C GLY A 128 14.65 -23.65 -1.71
N GLY A 129 13.49 -24.30 -1.77
CA GLY A 129 13.39 -25.76 -1.91
C GLY A 129 13.49 -26.29 -3.35
N ASP A 130 13.34 -25.38 -4.32
CA ASP A 130 13.13 -25.72 -5.73
C ASP A 130 14.24 -25.14 -6.61
N SER A 131 14.80 -25.96 -7.51
CA SER A 131 15.80 -25.51 -8.49
C SER A 131 15.26 -24.48 -9.49
N ARG A 132 13.94 -24.33 -9.59
CA ARG A 132 13.27 -23.30 -10.42
C ARG A 132 13.29 -21.91 -9.78
N VAL A 133 13.70 -21.78 -8.51
CA VAL A 133 13.87 -20.47 -7.85
C VAL A 133 15.02 -19.70 -8.49
N GLY A 134 14.74 -18.49 -8.99
CA GLY A 134 15.74 -17.61 -9.59
C GLY A 134 16.84 -17.20 -8.59
N ALA A 135 18.09 -17.11 -9.07
CA ALA A 135 19.28 -16.79 -8.29
C ALA A 135 19.52 -17.66 -7.04
N LEU A 136 18.97 -18.88 -6.98
CA LEU A 136 19.16 -19.79 -5.86
C LEU A 136 20.65 -20.06 -5.60
N THR A 137 21.09 -19.84 -4.35
CA THR A 137 22.47 -20.13 -3.92
C THR A 137 22.53 -21.27 -2.90
N GLN A 138 21.45 -21.47 -2.15
CA GLN A 138 21.37 -22.44 -1.06
C GLN A 138 20.06 -23.23 -1.19
N ARG A 139 20.13 -24.42 -1.78
CA ARG A 139 18.96 -25.31 -1.84
C ARG A 139 18.71 -25.94 -0.46
N VAL A 140 17.48 -25.86 0.02
CA VAL A 140 17.09 -26.40 1.33
C VAL A 140 16.08 -27.54 1.19
N SER A 141 15.97 -28.36 2.22
CA SER A 141 14.98 -29.42 2.35
C SER A 141 14.30 -29.36 3.72
N HIS A 142 13.35 -30.26 3.95
CA HIS A 142 12.65 -30.37 5.23
C HIS A 142 13.63 -30.46 6.41
N LEU A 143 13.40 -29.66 7.45
CA LEU A 143 14.20 -29.52 8.66
C LEU A 143 15.61 -28.93 8.47
N THR A 144 15.96 -28.45 7.28
CA THR A 144 17.18 -27.65 7.12
C THR A 144 17.11 -26.44 8.05
N ALA A 145 18.19 -26.20 8.80
CA ALA A 145 18.29 -25.08 9.73
C ALA A 145 19.32 -24.07 9.25
N LEU A 146 19.00 -22.79 9.38
CA LEU A 146 19.87 -21.67 9.07
C LEU A 146 19.67 -20.54 10.09
N LYS A 147 20.49 -19.49 10.00
CA LYS A 147 20.41 -18.34 10.88
C LYS A 147 20.26 -17.04 10.11
N VAL A 148 19.60 -16.08 10.74
CA VAL A 148 19.59 -14.67 10.34
C VAL A 148 20.02 -13.91 11.59
N GLY A 149 21.28 -13.50 11.65
CA GLY A 149 21.90 -13.07 12.90
C GLY A 149 21.77 -14.12 14.00
N SER A 150 21.06 -13.75 15.07
CA SER A 150 20.78 -14.61 16.22
C SER A 150 19.44 -15.35 16.14
N LEU A 151 18.60 -15.07 15.14
CA LEU A 151 17.35 -15.80 14.88
C LEU A 151 17.65 -17.17 14.27
N SER A 152 16.92 -18.19 14.71
CA SER A 152 16.95 -19.54 14.15
C SER A 152 15.81 -19.70 13.16
N VAL A 153 16.14 -20.15 11.94
CA VAL A 153 15.16 -20.40 10.88
C VAL A 153 15.20 -21.89 10.54
N LYS A 154 14.05 -22.54 10.63
CA LYS A 154 13.84 -23.95 10.26
C LYS A 154 12.97 -24.02 9.01
N CYS A 155 13.48 -24.68 7.97
CA CYS A 155 12.77 -24.90 6.72
C CYS A 155 11.81 -26.08 6.87
N LEU A 156 10.54 -25.89 6.53
CA LEU A 156 9.49 -26.89 6.59
C LEU A 156 8.98 -27.14 5.16
N SER A 157 9.34 -28.28 4.58
CA SER A 157 8.80 -28.70 3.28
C SER A 157 7.29 -28.92 3.36
N THR A 158 6.53 -28.21 2.53
CA THR A 158 5.06 -28.23 2.48
C THR A 158 4.57 -28.39 1.03
N PRO A 159 4.96 -29.48 0.34
CA PRO A 159 4.60 -29.69 -1.06
C PRO A 159 3.09 -29.78 -1.20
N CYS A 160 2.52 -29.03 -2.14
CA CYS A 160 1.17 -29.22 -2.68
C CYS A 160 0.86 -28.10 -3.68
N HIS A 161 0.89 -26.84 -3.21
CA HIS A 161 0.70 -25.68 -4.08
C HIS A 161 1.75 -25.67 -5.19
N THR A 162 3.01 -25.87 -4.80
CA THR A 162 4.07 -26.34 -5.68
C THR A 162 4.81 -27.48 -4.99
N SER A 163 5.47 -28.32 -5.77
CA SER A 163 6.21 -29.49 -5.29
C SER A 163 7.46 -29.14 -4.46
N GLY A 164 8.03 -27.95 -4.67
CA GLY A 164 9.22 -27.46 -3.96
C GLY A 164 8.95 -26.41 -2.88
N HIS A 165 7.69 -26.28 -2.42
CA HIS A 165 7.29 -25.24 -1.46
C HIS A 165 7.89 -25.44 -0.07
N ILE A 166 8.46 -24.37 0.49
CA ILE A 166 9.04 -24.32 1.84
C ILE A 166 8.36 -23.22 2.66
N CYS A 167 7.86 -23.59 3.83
CA CYS A 167 7.54 -22.64 4.90
C CYS A 167 8.77 -22.38 5.78
N TYR A 168 8.99 -21.15 6.23
CA TYR A 168 10.12 -20.78 7.09
C TYR A 168 9.64 -20.48 8.51
N TYR A 169 9.96 -21.37 9.46
CA TYR A 169 9.63 -21.19 10.87
C TYR A 169 10.79 -20.53 11.62
N VAL A 170 10.52 -19.39 12.22
CA VAL A 170 11.53 -18.52 12.84
C VAL A 170 11.29 -18.45 14.35
N THR A 171 12.36 -18.73 15.09
CA THR A 171 12.38 -18.66 16.55
C THR A 171 13.61 -17.91 17.04
N LYS A 172 13.52 -17.37 18.25
CA LYS A 172 14.66 -16.87 19.00
C LYS A 172 14.93 -17.80 20.18
N PRO A 173 16.09 -18.46 20.25
CA PRO A 173 16.45 -19.25 21.42
C PRO A 173 16.40 -18.41 22.70
N ASN A 174 15.85 -18.99 23.77
CA ASN A 174 15.70 -18.34 25.08
C ASN A 174 14.82 -17.07 25.09
N SER A 175 13.96 -16.89 24.09
CA SER A 175 12.97 -15.81 24.07
C SER A 175 11.62 -16.25 24.62
N SER A 176 10.89 -15.29 25.19
CA SER A 176 9.48 -15.45 25.59
C SER A 176 8.50 -14.95 24.52
N GLU A 177 9.03 -14.33 23.45
CA GLU A 177 8.25 -13.81 22.34
C GLU A 177 7.74 -14.95 21.43
N PRO A 178 6.51 -14.84 20.89
CA PRO A 178 5.98 -15.87 20.02
C PRO A 178 6.80 -16.03 18.73
N PRO A 179 6.97 -17.28 18.24
CA PRO A 179 7.56 -17.57 16.94
C PRO A 179 6.81 -16.94 15.76
N ALA A 180 7.44 -16.97 14.58
CA ALA A 180 6.81 -16.62 13.31
C ALA A 180 6.93 -17.77 12.30
N VAL A 181 5.96 -17.90 11.41
CA VAL A 181 6.05 -18.78 10.24
C VAL A 181 5.65 -18.04 8.98
N PHE A 182 6.53 -18.08 7.98
CA PHE A 182 6.27 -17.56 6.64
C PHE A 182 5.77 -18.70 5.77
N THR A 183 4.51 -18.64 5.37
CA THR A 183 3.79 -19.80 4.80
C THR A 183 3.62 -19.73 3.29
N GLY A 184 4.02 -18.62 2.67
CA GLY A 184 3.77 -18.37 1.25
C GLY A 184 2.35 -18.75 0.88
N ASP A 185 2.24 -19.60 -0.14
CA ASP A 185 0.96 -20.06 -0.67
C ASP A 185 0.48 -21.42 -0.14
N THR A 186 1.07 -21.95 0.94
CA THR A 186 0.53 -23.16 1.58
C THR A 186 -0.69 -22.82 2.44
N LEU A 187 -0.51 -21.91 3.41
CA LEU A 187 -1.52 -21.49 4.37
C LEU A 187 -1.76 -19.98 4.26
N PHE A 188 -3.02 -19.58 4.10
CA PHE A 188 -3.49 -18.20 4.17
C PHE A 188 -4.33 -17.98 5.43
N VAL A 189 -4.60 -16.73 5.77
CA VAL A 189 -5.65 -16.43 6.77
C VAL A 189 -6.98 -17.00 6.27
N ALA A 190 -7.53 -17.95 7.03
CA ALA A 190 -8.78 -18.67 6.77
C ALA A 190 -8.84 -19.48 5.45
N GLY A 191 -7.70 -19.82 4.84
CA GLY A 191 -7.68 -20.58 3.59
C GLY A 191 -6.33 -21.26 3.30
N CYS A 192 -6.21 -21.89 2.14
CA CYS A 192 -4.99 -22.54 1.67
C CYS A 192 -4.77 -22.32 0.16
N GLY A 193 -3.57 -22.61 -0.32
CA GLY A 193 -3.24 -22.53 -1.74
C GLY A 193 -4.01 -23.53 -2.60
N LYS A 194 -4.21 -23.18 -3.87
CA LYS A 194 -4.65 -24.15 -4.88
C LYS A 194 -3.58 -25.21 -5.09
N PHE A 195 -4.00 -26.45 -5.38
CA PHE A 195 -3.10 -27.61 -5.51
C PHE A 195 -2.63 -27.73 -6.96
N PHE A 196 -1.73 -26.84 -7.40
CA PHE A 196 -1.27 -26.85 -8.80
C PHE A 196 -0.35 -28.05 -9.11
N GLU A 197 0.49 -28.46 -8.16
CA GLU A 197 1.49 -29.51 -8.36
C GLU A 197 1.43 -30.63 -7.31
N GLY A 198 0.28 -30.81 -6.65
CA GLY A 198 0.16 -31.79 -5.58
C GLY A 198 -1.26 -32.20 -5.27
N THR A 199 -1.42 -32.99 -4.21
CA THR A 199 -2.69 -33.65 -3.87
C THR A 199 -3.33 -33.11 -2.59
N PRO A 200 -4.63 -33.37 -2.35
CA PRO A 200 -5.29 -33.04 -1.10
C PRO A 200 -4.61 -33.67 0.14
N GLU A 201 -4.09 -34.89 0.01
CA GLU A 201 -3.37 -35.58 1.09
C GLU A 201 -2.06 -34.86 1.45
N GLU A 202 -1.36 -34.34 0.44
CA GLU A 202 -0.16 -33.53 0.66
C GLU A 202 -0.49 -32.20 1.34
N MET A 203 -1.57 -31.51 0.93
CA MET A 203 -2.02 -30.30 1.62
C MET A 203 -2.45 -30.61 3.07
N TYR A 204 -3.17 -31.71 3.29
CA TYR A 204 -3.57 -32.14 4.64
C TYR A 204 -2.34 -32.34 5.52
N LYS A 205 -1.32 -33.06 5.03
CA LYS A 205 -0.06 -33.25 5.74
C LYS A 205 0.65 -31.93 6.02
N ALA A 206 0.72 -31.03 5.03
CA ALA A 206 1.34 -29.72 5.19
C ALA A 206 0.63 -28.88 6.26
N LEU A 207 -0.70 -28.81 6.24
CA LEU A 207 -1.48 -27.98 7.15
C LEU A 207 -1.60 -28.59 8.55
N ILE A 208 -1.93 -29.88 8.64
CA ILE A 208 -2.32 -30.52 9.90
C ILE A 208 -1.12 -31.13 10.62
N GLU A 209 -0.27 -31.88 9.92
CA GLU A 209 0.86 -32.58 10.55
C GLU A 209 2.08 -31.66 10.72
N ILE A 210 2.37 -30.82 9.72
CA ILE A 210 3.57 -29.97 9.72
C ILE A 210 3.31 -28.62 10.35
N LEU A 211 2.42 -27.80 9.78
CA LEU A 211 2.14 -26.46 10.31
C LEU A 211 1.29 -26.52 11.59
N GLY A 212 0.35 -27.45 11.68
CA GLY A 212 -0.52 -27.65 12.84
C GLY A 212 0.20 -28.19 14.08
N SER A 213 1.43 -28.71 13.95
CA SER A 213 2.27 -29.13 15.08
C SER A 213 3.18 -28.04 15.63
N LEU A 214 3.19 -26.85 15.02
CA LEU A 214 3.92 -25.69 15.52
C LEU A 214 3.27 -25.14 16.81
N ASP A 215 4.00 -24.28 17.53
CA ASP A 215 3.48 -23.61 18.72
C ASP A 215 2.19 -22.85 18.35
N PRO A 216 1.07 -23.01 19.09
CA PRO A 216 -0.19 -22.33 18.78
C PRO A 216 -0.12 -20.80 18.87
N LYS A 217 0.92 -20.24 19.51
CA LYS A 217 1.19 -18.79 19.53
C LYS A 217 1.94 -18.29 18.31
N THR A 218 2.36 -19.18 17.40
CA THR A 218 3.10 -18.83 16.19
C THR A 218 2.31 -17.85 15.33
N ARG A 219 2.94 -16.74 14.97
CA ARG A 219 2.37 -15.75 14.06
C ARG A 219 2.51 -16.21 12.61
N VAL A 220 1.42 -16.22 11.86
CA VAL A 220 1.39 -16.62 10.44
C VAL A 220 1.53 -15.40 9.53
N TYR A 221 2.46 -15.50 8.57
CA TYR A 221 2.71 -14.50 7.53
C TYR A 221 2.63 -15.18 6.15
N CYS A 222 1.51 -14.98 5.46
CA CYS A 222 1.15 -15.70 4.23
C CYS A 222 1.34 -14.87 2.95
N GLY A 223 1.40 -15.53 1.79
CA GLY A 223 1.76 -14.90 0.52
C GLY A 223 0.86 -13.75 0.05
N HIS A 224 -0.45 -13.82 0.33
CA HIS A 224 -1.45 -12.93 -0.25
C HIS A 224 -2.50 -12.41 0.74
N GLU A 225 -3.11 -11.27 0.39
CA GLU A 225 -4.27 -10.69 1.07
C GLU A 225 -5.60 -11.29 0.55
N TYR A 226 -5.80 -12.60 0.75
CA TYR A 226 -7.04 -13.30 0.39
C TYR A 226 -8.06 -13.42 1.52
N THR A 227 -7.77 -12.82 2.68
CA THR A 227 -8.50 -13.02 3.95
C THR A 227 -10.02 -12.91 3.80
N ILE A 228 -10.52 -11.85 3.15
CA ILE A 228 -11.97 -11.62 3.01
C ILE A 228 -12.64 -12.70 2.16
N ASN A 229 -12.04 -13.09 1.03
CA ASN A 229 -12.62 -14.09 0.14
C ASN A 229 -12.57 -15.49 0.77
N ASN A 230 -11.49 -15.80 1.49
CA ASN A 230 -11.36 -17.02 2.27
C ASN A 230 -12.44 -17.12 3.35
N LEU A 231 -12.66 -16.04 4.12
CA LEU A 231 -13.70 -16.01 5.14
C LEU A 231 -15.12 -16.04 4.56
N LYS A 232 -15.35 -15.50 3.36
CA LYS A 232 -16.63 -15.66 2.64
C LYS A 232 -16.90 -17.13 2.29
N PHE A 233 -15.89 -17.86 1.82
CA PHE A 233 -15.98 -19.30 1.55
C PHE A 233 -16.18 -20.08 2.85
N ALA A 234 -15.40 -19.77 3.90
CA ALA A 234 -15.55 -20.40 5.21
C ALA A 234 -16.97 -20.23 5.76
N ARG A 235 -17.56 -19.04 5.63
CA ARG A 235 -18.96 -18.77 6.01
C ARG A 235 -19.97 -19.57 5.19
N HIS A 236 -19.68 -19.85 3.92
CA HIS A 236 -20.55 -20.71 3.11
C HIS A 236 -20.52 -22.16 3.62
N VAL A 237 -19.35 -22.66 4.01
CA VAL A 237 -19.18 -24.03 4.55
C VAL A 237 -19.76 -24.16 5.95
N GLU A 238 -19.53 -23.18 6.82
CA GLU A 238 -19.99 -23.17 8.22
C GLU A 238 -20.80 -21.89 8.54
N PRO A 239 -22.04 -21.76 8.07
CA PRO A 239 -22.82 -20.52 8.19
C PRO A 239 -23.12 -20.10 9.63
N GLY A 240 -23.20 -21.06 10.56
CA GLY A 240 -23.49 -20.83 11.97
C GLY A 240 -22.27 -20.59 12.87
N ASN A 241 -21.05 -20.54 12.32
CA ASN A 241 -19.83 -20.44 13.13
C ASN A 241 -19.53 -18.96 13.52
N PRO A 242 -19.66 -18.59 14.81
CA PRO A 242 -19.50 -17.19 15.24
C PRO A 242 -18.08 -16.65 15.01
N SER A 243 -17.05 -17.50 15.14
CA SER A 243 -15.65 -17.11 14.93
C SER A 243 -15.39 -16.63 13.50
N ILE A 244 -16.02 -17.26 12.50
CA ILE A 244 -15.91 -16.84 11.10
C ILE A 244 -16.60 -15.49 10.89
N GLN A 245 -17.79 -15.31 11.47
CA GLN A 245 -18.54 -14.07 11.35
C GLN A 245 -17.79 -12.89 11.99
N GLU A 246 -17.29 -13.07 13.21
CA GLU A 246 -16.47 -12.07 13.92
C GLU A 246 -15.19 -11.73 13.13
N LYS A 247 -14.48 -12.75 12.63
CA LYS A 247 -13.25 -12.53 11.87
C LYS A 247 -13.50 -11.85 10.52
N LEU A 248 -14.62 -12.16 9.85
CA LEU A 248 -15.03 -11.51 8.62
C LEU A 248 -15.42 -10.04 8.85
N ALA A 249 -16.13 -9.76 9.94
CA ALA A 249 -16.47 -8.38 10.34
C ALA A 249 -15.19 -7.58 10.64
N TRP A 250 -14.23 -8.16 11.38
CA TRP A 250 -12.93 -7.56 11.63
C TRP A 250 -12.17 -7.22 10.33
N ALA A 251 -12.24 -8.08 9.31
CA ALA A 251 -11.53 -7.90 8.05
C ALA A 251 -12.18 -6.88 7.09
N LYS A 252 -13.46 -6.53 7.27
CA LYS A 252 -14.22 -5.67 6.34
C LYS A 252 -14.20 -4.20 6.73
N VAL A 253 -13.07 -3.52 6.49
CA VAL A 253 -13.05 -2.07 6.23
C VAL A 253 -12.73 -1.87 4.76
N LYS A 254 -13.65 -1.27 4.01
CA LYS A 254 -13.41 -0.97 2.60
C LYS A 254 -12.81 0.42 2.45
N VAL A 255 -11.67 0.51 1.78
CA VAL A 255 -11.06 1.77 1.37
C VAL A 255 -11.49 2.07 -0.07
N ILE A 256 -11.94 3.29 -0.32
CA ILE A 256 -12.42 3.76 -1.62
C ILE A 256 -11.66 5.05 -1.93
N SER A 257 -10.86 5.05 -2.99
CA SER A 257 -10.10 6.25 -3.40
C SER A 257 -11.03 7.31 -3.97
N VAL A 258 -10.81 8.58 -3.56
CA VAL A 258 -11.55 9.78 -3.98
C VAL A 258 -10.72 10.61 -4.97
N LEU A 259 -9.44 10.86 -4.63
CA LEU A 259 -8.39 11.56 -5.41
C LEU A 259 -7.02 10.90 -5.10
N GLU A 260 -5.93 11.33 -5.75
CA GLU A 260 -4.57 10.73 -5.61
C GLU A 260 -4.10 10.58 -4.15
N ASP A 261 -4.50 11.51 -3.25
CA ASP A 261 -4.11 11.51 -1.83
C ASP A 261 -5.31 11.48 -0.85
N ASN A 262 -6.50 11.09 -1.30
CA ASN A 262 -7.71 11.14 -0.46
C ASN A 262 -8.56 9.87 -0.52
N TYR A 263 -9.02 9.43 0.65
CA TYR A 263 -9.73 8.18 0.85
C TYR A 263 -11.06 8.40 1.56
N MET A 264 -12.06 7.67 1.10
CA MET A 264 -13.28 7.46 1.84
C MET A 264 -13.37 6.00 2.28
N TYR A 265 -13.99 5.76 3.43
CA TYR A 265 -14.10 4.42 3.99
C TYR A 265 -15.55 3.97 4.03
N LEU A 266 -15.80 2.67 3.86
CA LEU A 266 -17.08 2.05 4.14
C LEU A 266 -16.87 0.96 5.19
N VAL A 267 -17.42 1.19 6.37
CA VAL A 267 -17.42 0.27 7.51
C VAL A 267 -18.76 -0.46 7.51
N ILE A 268 -18.74 -1.78 7.47
CA ILE A 268 -19.96 -2.61 7.40
C ILE A 268 -20.12 -3.38 8.70
N GLU A 269 -21.27 -3.25 9.35
CA GLU A 269 -21.71 -4.12 10.43
C GLU A 269 -22.47 -5.32 9.83
N GLU A 270 -21.88 -6.50 9.90
CA GLU A 270 -22.39 -7.68 9.17
C GLU A 270 -23.66 -8.29 9.78
N SER A 271 -23.83 -8.24 11.10
CA SER A 271 -25.01 -8.78 11.80
C SER A 271 -26.29 -8.04 11.39
N SER A 272 -26.22 -6.71 11.35
CA SER A 272 -27.34 -5.83 11.03
C SER A 272 -27.43 -5.47 9.54
N ARG A 273 -26.38 -5.77 8.79
CA ARG A 273 -26.18 -5.36 7.38
C ARG A 273 -26.24 -3.85 7.20
N GLN A 274 -25.84 -3.10 8.23
CA GLN A 274 -25.75 -1.64 8.19
C GLN A 274 -24.34 -1.19 7.87
N ALA A 275 -24.19 0.02 7.35
CA ALA A 275 -22.89 0.57 7.02
C ALA A 275 -22.76 2.05 7.39
N LEU A 276 -21.52 2.45 7.69
CA LEU A 276 -21.08 3.82 7.93
C LEU A 276 -20.05 4.19 6.86
N ALA A 277 -20.27 5.30 6.16
CA ALA A 277 -19.25 5.89 5.32
C ALA A 277 -18.41 6.91 6.12
N VAL A 278 -17.11 6.99 5.87
CA VAL A 278 -16.25 8.06 6.38
C VAL A 278 -15.76 8.89 5.20
N ASP A 279 -15.90 10.21 5.27
CA ASP A 279 -15.53 11.19 4.24
C ASP A 279 -16.14 10.88 2.86
N ALA A 280 -17.47 10.81 2.81
CA ALA A 280 -18.23 10.34 1.67
C ALA A 280 -18.22 11.33 0.48
N ALA A 281 -17.09 11.40 -0.23
CA ALA A 281 -16.90 12.35 -1.30
C ALA A 281 -17.22 11.82 -2.70
N VAL A 282 -17.37 10.51 -2.91
CA VAL A 282 -17.74 9.92 -4.21
C VAL A 282 -19.08 9.18 -4.09
N PRO A 283 -20.22 9.90 -4.09
CA PRO A 283 -21.52 9.35 -3.71
C PRO A 283 -21.99 8.22 -4.65
N LYS A 284 -21.81 8.37 -5.97
CA LYS A 284 -22.17 7.33 -6.95
C LYS A 284 -21.42 6.01 -6.73
N ARG A 285 -20.10 6.09 -6.58
CA ARG A 285 -19.23 4.92 -6.33
C ARG A 285 -19.55 4.27 -4.97
N LEU A 286 -19.83 5.09 -3.95
CA LEU A 286 -20.27 4.58 -2.65
C LEU A 286 -21.58 3.81 -2.78
N LEU A 287 -22.59 4.37 -3.46
CA LEU A 287 -23.89 3.71 -3.64
C LEU A 287 -23.79 2.43 -4.48
N GLU A 288 -22.90 2.38 -5.48
CA GLU A 288 -22.59 1.15 -6.21
C GLU A 288 -22.02 0.06 -5.29
N ILE A 289 -21.11 0.43 -4.39
CA ILE A 289 -20.50 -0.50 -3.44
C ILE A 289 -21.53 -0.93 -2.38
N VAL A 290 -22.34 -0.01 -1.87
CA VAL A 290 -23.43 -0.29 -0.93
C VAL A 290 -24.43 -1.27 -1.53
N ARG A 291 -24.83 -1.07 -2.79
CA ARG A 291 -25.70 -1.99 -3.54
C ARG A 291 -25.03 -3.34 -3.79
N LYS A 292 -23.78 -3.34 -4.26
CA LYS A 292 -23.02 -4.57 -4.55
C LYS A 292 -22.78 -5.41 -3.30
N GLU A 293 -22.55 -4.76 -2.16
CA GLU A 293 -22.36 -5.43 -0.89
C GLU A 293 -23.66 -5.76 -0.20
N ASP A 294 -24.84 -5.35 -0.72
CA ASP A 294 -26.16 -5.59 -0.15
C ASP A 294 -26.29 -5.12 1.31
N VAL A 295 -25.88 -3.87 1.56
CA VAL A 295 -25.89 -3.24 2.90
C VAL A 295 -26.71 -1.96 2.89
N VAL A 296 -27.16 -1.53 4.07
CA VAL A 296 -27.90 -0.28 4.26
C VAL A 296 -26.97 0.78 4.83
N LEU A 297 -26.63 1.79 4.04
CA LEU A 297 -25.88 2.94 4.54
C LEU A 297 -26.75 3.75 5.53
N LYS A 298 -26.33 3.80 6.80
CA LYS A 298 -27.07 4.47 7.89
C LYS A 298 -26.53 5.82 8.26
N ALA A 299 -25.23 6.01 8.14
CA ALA A 299 -24.61 7.27 8.47
C ALA A 299 -23.37 7.58 7.61
N ILE A 300 -23.00 8.85 7.63
CA ILE A 300 -21.73 9.38 7.15
C ILE A 300 -21.04 10.06 8.34
N LEU A 301 -19.76 9.77 8.54
CA LEU A 301 -18.88 10.53 9.43
C LEU A 301 -17.94 11.36 8.57
N THR A 302 -18.04 12.69 8.66
CA THR A 302 -17.18 13.61 7.93
C THR A 302 -16.16 14.21 8.89
N THR A 303 -14.89 14.04 8.58
CA THR A 303 -13.77 14.43 9.45
C THR A 303 -13.61 15.95 9.50
N HIS A 304 -13.74 16.65 8.36
CA HIS A 304 -13.60 18.10 8.26
C HIS A 304 -14.31 18.69 7.03
N HIS A 305 -14.60 20.00 7.05
CA HIS A 305 -15.23 20.72 5.95
C HIS A 305 -14.21 21.07 4.85
N HIS A 306 -13.83 20.06 4.06
CA HIS A 306 -13.21 20.25 2.76
C HIS A 306 -14.02 19.50 1.69
N TRP A 307 -14.04 20.07 0.49
CA TRP A 307 -14.90 19.61 -0.59
C TRP A 307 -14.64 18.15 -0.97
N ASP A 308 -13.39 17.73 -0.99
CA ASP A 308 -12.95 16.37 -1.28
C ASP A 308 -13.21 15.36 -0.15
N HIS A 309 -13.74 15.79 1.00
CA HIS A 309 -14.23 14.91 2.08
C HIS A 309 -15.76 14.97 2.26
N ALA A 310 -16.38 16.13 1.96
CA ALA A 310 -17.77 16.41 2.31
C ALA A 310 -18.72 16.54 1.11
N ARG A 311 -18.22 16.67 -0.14
CA ARG A 311 -19.08 17.02 -1.31
C ARG A 311 -20.20 16.04 -1.60
N GLY A 312 -20.05 14.76 -1.23
CA GLY A 312 -21.08 13.75 -1.51
C GLY A 312 -22.19 13.72 -0.46
N ASN A 313 -22.05 14.41 0.67
CA ASN A 313 -22.99 14.32 1.79
C ASN A 313 -24.39 14.79 1.41
N GLU A 314 -24.50 15.93 0.72
CA GLU A 314 -25.80 16.50 0.33
C GLU A 314 -26.52 15.62 -0.68
N GLU A 315 -25.80 15.12 -1.69
CA GLU A 315 -26.35 14.18 -2.68
C GLU A 315 -26.81 12.88 -1.99
N LEU A 316 -26.02 12.32 -1.09
CA LEU A 316 -26.36 11.10 -0.36
C LEU A 316 -27.55 11.29 0.58
N ALA A 317 -27.64 12.43 1.28
CA ALA A 317 -28.75 12.74 2.16
C ALA A 317 -30.07 12.94 1.39
N GLN A 318 -30.01 13.51 0.18
CA GLN A 318 -31.16 13.61 -0.71
C GLN A 318 -31.61 12.25 -1.24
N LEU A 319 -30.65 11.38 -1.62
CA LEU A 319 -30.94 10.06 -2.17
C LEU A 319 -31.36 9.02 -1.13
N LEU A 320 -30.93 9.18 0.12
CA LEU A 320 -31.18 8.26 1.23
C LEU A 320 -31.89 8.97 2.39
N PRO A 321 -33.23 9.05 2.35
CA PRO A 321 -34.00 9.64 3.45
C PRO A 321 -33.70 8.95 4.78
N GLY A 322 -33.34 9.74 5.80
CA GLY A 322 -32.96 9.24 7.12
C GLY A 322 -31.47 8.94 7.31
N LEU A 323 -30.63 9.21 6.30
CA LEU A 323 -29.18 9.16 6.44
C LEU A 323 -28.71 10.21 7.46
N GLN A 324 -27.92 9.79 8.44
CA GLN A 324 -27.36 10.68 9.44
C GLN A 324 -25.95 11.13 9.06
N VAL A 325 -25.68 12.43 9.11
CA VAL A 325 -24.35 12.99 8.83
C VAL A 325 -23.77 13.56 10.11
N PHE A 326 -22.63 13.04 10.52
CA PHE A 326 -21.89 13.41 11.72
C PHE A 326 -20.65 14.22 11.33
N GLY A 327 -20.35 15.27 12.09
CA GLY A 327 -19.20 16.13 11.85
C GLY A 327 -19.03 17.18 12.95
N ALA A 328 -17.81 17.67 13.15
CA ALA A 328 -17.53 18.69 14.18
C ALA A 328 -17.76 20.13 13.67
N ASP A 329 -17.66 20.32 12.36
CA ASP A 329 -17.74 21.61 11.66
C ASP A 329 -19.14 21.82 11.07
N GLU A 330 -19.79 22.93 11.45
CA GLU A 330 -21.16 23.26 11.05
C GLU A 330 -21.30 23.55 9.54
N ARG A 331 -20.18 23.77 8.85
CA ARG A 331 -20.17 23.98 7.40
C ARG A 331 -20.34 22.68 6.61
N ILE A 332 -20.20 21.51 7.25
CA ILE A 332 -20.36 20.21 6.60
C ILE A 332 -21.78 20.10 6.02
N GLY A 333 -21.88 19.90 4.71
CA GLY A 333 -23.16 19.77 4.01
C GLY A 333 -24.00 18.62 4.56
N ALA A 334 -25.31 18.84 4.66
CA ALA A 334 -26.31 17.93 5.21
C ALA A 334 -26.04 17.42 6.65
N LEU A 335 -25.25 18.15 7.45
CA LEU A 335 -24.97 17.79 8.84
C LEU A 335 -26.26 17.62 9.66
N THR A 336 -26.44 16.44 10.27
CA THR A 336 -27.60 16.17 11.15
C THR A 336 -27.20 16.09 12.62
N HIS A 337 -25.95 15.74 12.92
CA HIS A 337 -25.45 15.62 14.28
C HIS A 337 -24.06 16.23 14.41
N ARG A 338 -23.93 17.26 15.27
CA ARG A 338 -22.63 17.81 15.62
C ARG A 338 -21.94 16.89 16.62
N VAL A 339 -20.65 16.60 16.39
CA VAL A 339 -19.84 15.78 17.30
C VAL A 339 -18.76 16.60 18.01
N SER A 340 -18.50 16.27 19.27
CA SER A 340 -17.50 16.92 20.11
C SER A 340 -16.30 16.01 20.38
N HIS A 341 -15.16 16.60 20.73
CA HIS A 341 -13.97 15.84 21.12
C HIS A 341 -14.28 14.88 22.28
N GLY A 342 -13.86 13.61 22.14
CA GLY A 342 -14.07 12.57 23.16
C GLY A 342 -15.49 11.99 23.23
N GLN A 343 -16.40 12.41 22.34
CA GLN A 343 -17.76 11.85 22.29
C GLN A 343 -17.75 10.43 21.72
N GLU A 344 -18.31 9.47 22.45
CA GLU A 344 -18.55 8.11 21.96
C GLU A 344 -19.85 8.06 21.13
N LEU A 345 -19.77 7.52 19.91
CA LEU A 345 -20.91 7.39 18.98
C LEU A 345 -21.63 6.04 19.10
N ALA A 346 -21.62 5.42 20.29
CA ALA A 346 -22.04 4.03 20.53
C ALA A 346 -23.53 3.75 20.26
N LYS A 347 -24.39 4.78 20.24
CA LYS A 347 -25.87 4.63 20.09
C LYS A 347 -26.41 4.85 18.68
N VAL A 348 -25.55 5.11 17.70
CA VAL A 348 -25.97 5.49 16.35
C VAL A 348 -26.39 4.27 15.51
N PHE A 349 -25.84 3.09 15.79
CA PHE A 349 -25.88 1.96 14.85
C PHE A 349 -26.74 0.78 15.32
N CYS A 350 -26.93 0.58 16.63
CA CYS A 350 -27.67 -0.57 17.11
C CYS A 350 -28.30 -0.28 18.49
N GLY A 351 -29.47 -0.87 18.79
CA GLY A 351 -30.07 -0.86 20.13
C GLY A 351 -29.28 -1.67 21.18
N HIS A 352 -28.03 -1.98 20.88
CA HIS A 352 -27.05 -2.66 21.72
C HIS A 352 -25.76 -1.82 21.71
N GLU A 353 -24.83 -2.03 22.64
CA GLU A 353 -23.58 -1.28 22.65
C GLU A 353 -22.64 -1.73 21.53
N CYS A 354 -22.83 -1.22 20.30
CA CYS A 354 -21.80 -1.25 19.27
C CYS A 354 -20.73 -0.24 19.66
N THR A 355 -19.85 -0.58 20.59
CA THR A 355 -18.69 0.26 20.91
C THR A 355 -17.78 0.36 19.69
N VAL A 356 -17.85 1.49 19.00
CA VAL A 356 -16.86 1.95 18.01
C VAL A 356 -15.55 2.28 18.75
N ARG A 357 -14.94 1.29 19.42
CA ARG A 357 -13.68 1.46 20.17
C ARG A 357 -12.45 1.57 19.27
N ASN A 358 -12.56 1.16 18.00
CA ASN A 358 -11.42 0.96 17.11
C ASN A 358 -11.31 1.95 15.94
N LEU A 359 -12.16 2.98 15.86
CA LEU A 359 -11.97 4.12 14.93
C LEU A 359 -10.92 5.14 15.43
N LYS A 360 -10.15 4.81 16.49
CA LYS A 360 -8.97 5.59 16.91
C LYS A 360 -7.94 5.79 15.78
N PHE A 361 -7.98 4.98 14.72
CA PHE A 361 -7.11 5.14 13.56
C PHE A 361 -7.58 6.16 12.52
N ALA A 362 -8.88 6.53 12.46
CA ALA A 362 -9.38 7.47 11.45
C ALA A 362 -9.64 8.88 12.00
N LEU A 363 -9.65 9.06 13.32
CA LEU A 363 -9.88 10.35 13.97
C LEU A 363 -8.65 10.75 14.80
N LYS A 364 -7.53 11.05 14.14
CA LYS A 364 -6.63 12.07 14.69
C LYS A 364 -7.14 13.40 14.19
N VAL A 365 -8.02 14.03 14.97
CA VAL A 365 -8.16 15.49 14.89
C VAL A 365 -6.85 16.03 15.42
N GLU A 366 -5.97 16.47 14.51
CA GLU A 366 -4.76 17.17 14.94
C GLU A 366 -5.18 18.43 15.71
N PRO A 367 -4.55 18.73 16.85
CA PRO A 367 -4.77 20.00 17.52
C PRO A 367 -4.39 21.13 16.55
N GLU A 368 -5.17 22.21 16.54
CA GLU A 368 -4.88 23.41 15.75
C GLU A 368 -3.44 23.89 16.03
N ASN A 369 -2.50 23.54 15.15
CA ASN A 369 -1.18 24.12 15.16
C ASN A 369 -1.29 25.50 14.51
N GLU A 370 -1.35 26.53 15.36
CA GLU A 370 -1.42 27.97 15.02
C GLU A 370 -0.28 28.50 14.10
N LYS A 371 0.66 27.66 13.65
CA LYS A 371 1.90 28.10 12.98
C LYS A 371 2.00 27.86 11.47
N VAL A 372 0.96 27.36 10.80
CA VAL A 372 0.96 27.30 9.32
C VAL A 372 -0.33 27.88 8.77
N LYS A 373 -0.48 29.20 8.88
CA LYS A 373 -1.47 29.99 8.12
C LYS A 373 -0.72 31.02 7.27
N GLU A 374 -0.30 30.63 6.09
CA GLU A 374 -0.31 31.55 4.95
C GLU A 374 -1.22 30.95 3.88
N LYS A 375 -2.54 31.10 4.09
CA LYS A 375 -3.49 31.04 2.98
C LYS A 375 -3.31 32.35 2.21
N LEU A 376 -2.96 32.28 0.93
CA LEU A 376 -2.96 33.43 0.04
C LEU A 376 -4.38 34.02 0.00
N ALA A 377 -4.54 35.22 0.55
CA ALA A 377 -5.81 35.95 0.54
C ALA A 377 -6.11 36.48 -0.87
N GLU A 378 -7.40 36.53 -1.22
CA GLU A 378 -7.88 36.99 -2.53
C GLU A 378 -7.36 38.40 -2.89
N GLU A 379 -7.28 39.29 -1.90
CA GLU A 379 -6.74 40.65 -2.04
C GLU A 379 -5.28 40.67 -2.49
N ALA A 380 -4.45 39.72 -2.00
CA ALA A 380 -3.05 39.62 -2.40
C ALA A 380 -2.92 39.20 -3.87
N VAL A 381 -3.82 38.34 -4.35
CA VAL A 381 -3.87 37.89 -5.74
C VAL A 381 -4.37 38.98 -6.68
N GLN A 382 -5.40 39.74 -6.26
CA GLN A 382 -5.92 40.87 -7.02
C GLN A 382 -4.89 42.02 -7.10
N SER A 383 -4.18 42.31 -5.99
CA SER A 383 -3.10 43.29 -5.95
C SER A 383 -1.93 42.90 -6.86
N PHE A 384 -1.52 41.62 -6.83
CA PHE A 384 -0.45 41.10 -7.70
C PHE A 384 -0.81 41.16 -9.19
N THR A 385 -2.07 40.90 -9.54
CA THR A 385 -2.53 40.87 -10.94
C THR A 385 -2.99 42.22 -11.47
N GLY A 386 -3.33 43.17 -10.58
CA GLY A 386 -3.95 44.44 -10.92
C GLY A 386 -5.34 44.26 -11.56
N ARG A 387 -6.03 43.15 -11.26
CA ARG A 387 -7.34 42.78 -11.79
C ARG A 387 -8.23 42.33 -10.64
N THR A 388 -9.52 42.56 -10.77
CA THR A 388 -10.53 42.20 -9.75
C THR A 388 -11.55 41.21 -10.30
N GLU A 389 -11.85 41.27 -11.60
CA GLU A 389 -12.72 40.30 -12.27
C GLU A 389 -12.05 38.91 -12.34
N PRO A 390 -12.68 37.84 -11.83
CA PRO A 390 -12.05 36.52 -11.68
C PRO A 390 -11.45 35.96 -12.98
N VAL A 391 -12.15 36.18 -14.09
CA VAL A 391 -11.68 35.73 -15.42
C VAL A 391 -10.44 36.50 -15.87
N GLU A 392 -10.37 37.79 -15.55
CA GLU A 392 -9.23 38.64 -15.89
C GLU A 392 -8.04 38.42 -14.96
N VAL A 393 -8.30 38.18 -13.66
CA VAL A 393 -7.29 37.73 -12.69
C VAL A 393 -6.64 36.44 -13.17
N LEU A 394 -7.44 35.44 -13.57
CA LEU A 394 -6.94 34.19 -14.14
C LEU A 394 -6.15 34.40 -15.43
N ARG A 395 -6.60 35.31 -16.31
CA ARG A 395 -5.91 35.63 -17.56
C ARG A 395 -4.56 36.32 -17.29
N ALA A 396 -4.51 37.24 -16.33
CA ALA A 396 -3.30 37.92 -15.91
C ALA A 396 -2.30 36.96 -15.23
N LEU A 397 -2.76 36.08 -14.34
CA LEU A 397 -1.93 35.03 -13.74
C LEU A 397 -1.34 34.10 -14.80
N ARG A 398 -2.12 33.74 -15.84
CA ARG A 398 -1.66 32.93 -16.97
C ARG A 398 -0.60 33.65 -17.80
N SER A 399 -0.76 34.94 -18.07
CA SER A 399 0.27 35.73 -18.78
C SER A 399 1.54 35.89 -17.95
N GLN A 400 1.43 36.02 -16.62
CA GLN A 400 2.58 36.08 -15.73
C GLN A 400 3.30 34.73 -15.63
N ARG A 401 2.57 33.61 -15.59
CA ARG A 401 3.12 32.23 -15.60
C ARG A 401 4.16 32.02 -16.70
N ASP A 402 3.93 32.60 -17.88
CA ASP A 402 4.82 32.42 -19.03
C ASP A 402 6.15 33.20 -18.90
N ASN A 403 6.17 34.23 -18.03
CA ASN A 403 7.37 34.99 -17.67
C ASN A 403 8.08 34.46 -16.41
N PHE A 404 7.47 33.53 -15.66
CA PHE A 404 8.18 32.84 -14.59
C PHE A 404 9.27 31.98 -15.21
N LYS A 405 10.53 32.21 -14.82
CA LYS A 405 11.62 31.27 -15.15
C LYS A 405 11.20 29.88 -14.68
N LYS A 406 11.06 28.96 -15.64
CA LYS A 406 10.70 27.56 -15.35
C LYS A 406 11.65 27.04 -14.26
N PRO A 407 11.14 26.40 -13.20
CA PRO A 407 11.98 25.72 -12.23
C PRO A 407 12.92 24.77 -12.97
N LYS A 408 14.11 24.53 -12.44
CA LYS A 408 15.06 23.54 -13.02
C LYS A 408 14.50 22.11 -13.07
N GLU A 409 13.28 21.88 -12.58
CA GLU A 409 12.54 20.62 -12.61
C GLU A 409 11.41 20.66 -13.65
N ARG A 410 11.29 19.59 -14.43
CA ARG A 410 10.32 19.44 -15.53
C ARG A 410 8.93 19.04 -14.99
N PRO A 411 7.85 19.37 -15.72
CA PRO A 411 6.48 19.00 -15.35
C PRO A 411 6.23 17.48 -15.43
N ASN A 412 5.22 17.05 -14.68
CA ASN A 412 4.79 15.66 -14.47
C ASN A 412 4.54 14.90 -15.80
N PRO A 413 5.12 13.69 -15.98
CA PRO A 413 4.94 12.82 -17.13
C PRO A 413 3.48 12.50 -17.53
N GLN A 414 2.54 12.53 -16.57
CA GLN A 414 1.12 12.23 -16.79
C GLN A 414 0.45 13.23 -17.75
N ALA A 415 0.90 14.48 -17.81
CA ALA A 415 0.37 15.49 -18.73
C ALA A 415 0.80 15.26 -20.19
N MET A 416 1.93 14.58 -20.42
CA MET A 416 2.40 14.21 -21.77
C MET A 416 1.72 12.93 -22.28
N LEU A 417 1.38 12.00 -21.38
CA LEU A 417 0.65 10.76 -21.68
C LEU A 417 -0.76 11.02 -22.25
N ALA A 418 -1.45 12.05 -21.78
CA ALA A 418 -2.76 12.43 -22.32
C ALA A 418 -2.71 12.97 -23.78
N PHE A 419 -1.54 13.47 -24.22
CA PHE A 419 -1.32 13.99 -25.58
C PHE A 419 -0.90 12.88 -26.56
N ASP A 420 -0.04 11.96 -26.12
CA ASP A 420 0.45 10.82 -26.94
C ASP A 420 -0.60 9.69 -27.11
N TRP A 421 -1.63 9.62 -26.25
CA TRP A 421 -2.69 8.60 -26.31
C TRP A 421 -3.91 8.97 -27.16
N GLY A 422 -3.88 10.10 -27.88
CA GLY A 422 -4.98 10.50 -28.78
C GLY A 422 -6.32 10.78 -28.07
N LEU A 423 -6.33 10.90 -26.74
CA LEU A 423 -7.55 11.04 -25.93
C LEU A 423 -8.27 12.40 -26.11
N PHE A 424 -7.72 13.30 -26.93
CA PHE A 424 -8.35 14.56 -27.33
C PHE A 424 -8.83 14.57 -28.80
N GLU A 425 -8.67 13.50 -29.58
CA GLU A 425 -9.21 13.44 -30.95
C GLU A 425 -10.75 13.52 -31.02
N PRO A 426 -11.56 12.96 -30.08
CA PRO A 426 -13.01 13.09 -30.17
C PRO A 426 -13.54 14.51 -29.88
N PHE A 427 -12.69 15.44 -29.42
CA PHE A 427 -13.07 16.82 -29.05
C PHE A 427 -12.65 17.88 -30.07
N LEU A 428 -12.06 17.52 -31.21
CA LEU A 428 -11.78 18.48 -32.30
C LEU A 428 -12.76 18.41 -33.49
N GLU A 429 -13.70 17.46 -33.54
CA GLU A 429 -14.75 17.44 -34.55
C GLU A 429 -16.14 17.17 -33.95
N LYS A 430 -16.75 18.20 -33.36
CA LYS A 430 -18.02 18.75 -33.84
C LYS A 430 -18.51 19.90 -32.96
N LYS A 431 -18.29 21.07 -33.55
CA LYS A 431 -18.82 22.42 -33.32
C LYS A 431 -18.39 23.14 -32.05
#